data_AF-A0A166TJT7-F1
#
_entry.id   AF-A0A166TJT7-F1
#
_cell.length_a   1.000
_cell.length_b   1.000
_cell.length_c   1.000
_cell.angle_alpha   90.00
_cell.angle_beta   90.00
_cell.angle_gamma   90.00
#
_symmetry.space_group_name_H-M   'P 1'
#
loop_
_entity.id
_entity.type
_entity.pdbx_description
1 polymer ?
#
loop_
_entity_poly.entity_id
_entity_poly.type
_entity_poly.pdbx_seq_one_letter_code
_entity_poly.pdbx_strand_id
1 'polypeptide(L)'
;MFFSFTYRGIFYPCVLAHWYSRVDDAVNEDTRMWVVEQDFMLGKPCAAVLHLDSILRAVHLVPVYATSTFIPRRLSPSHSLDIFKAFYVNKYSDHHAFEIIR
;
A
#
# COMPACT_ATOMS: atom_id res chain seq x y z
N MET A 1 -7.41 4.65 4.50
CA MET A 1 -8.73 4.90 5.15
C MET A 1 -9.64 5.61 4.17
N PHE A 2 -10.86 5.14 3.94
CA PHE A 2 -11.84 5.82 3.07
C PHE A 2 -12.71 6.78 3.88
N PHE A 3 -12.97 7.96 3.32
CA PHE A 3 -13.85 8.95 3.93
C PHE A 3 -14.39 9.92 2.86
N SER A 4 -15.31 10.79 3.23
CA SER A 4 -15.83 11.81 2.33
C SER A 4 -16.17 13.08 3.10
N PHE A 5 -16.14 14.22 2.40
CA PHE A 5 -16.59 15.49 2.97
C PHE A 5 -17.24 16.37 1.89
N THR A 6 -18.03 17.35 2.34
CA THR A 6 -18.65 18.35 1.47
C THR A 6 -17.97 19.69 1.68
N TYR A 7 -17.50 20.31 0.59
CA TYR A 7 -16.93 21.65 0.63
C TYR A 7 -17.54 22.51 -0.46
N ARG A 8 -18.10 23.67 -0.08
CA ARG A 8 -18.81 24.59 -1.00
C ARG A 8 -19.90 23.91 -1.84
N GLY A 9 -20.63 22.97 -1.24
CA GLY A 9 -21.72 22.24 -1.90
C GLY A 9 -21.26 21.10 -2.82
N ILE A 10 -19.95 20.84 -2.93
CA ILE A 10 -19.40 19.75 -3.73
C ILE A 10 -19.03 18.59 -2.80
N PHE A 11 -19.48 17.38 -3.15
CA PHE A 11 -19.15 16.14 -2.44
C PHE A 11 -17.81 15.59 -2.95
N TYR A 12 -16.89 15.31 -2.02
CA TYR A 12 -15.57 14.77 -2.31
C TYR A 12 -15.40 13.40 -1.67
N PRO A 13 -15.51 12.30 -2.43
CA PRO A 13 -15.10 10.99 -1.99
C PRO A 13 -13.56 10.90 -1.98
N CYS A 14 -12.99 10.49 -0.84
CA CYS A 14 -11.55 10.54 -0.61
C CYS A 14 -11.00 9.27 0.03
N VAL A 15 -9.68 9.13 -0.08
CA VAL A 15 -8.89 8.15 0.66
C VAL A 15 -7.69 8.84 1.29
N LEU A 16 -7.39 8.51 2.54
CA LEU A 16 -6.08 8.75 3.14
C LEU A 16 -5.18 7.57 2.77
N ALA A 17 -4.14 7.85 1.98
CA ALA A 17 -3.19 6.88 1.47
C ALA A 17 -1.78 7.16 2.02
N HIS A 18 -1.05 6.09 2.33
CA HIS A 18 0.37 6.16 2.67
C HIS A 18 1.22 5.95 1.42
N TRP A 19 2.34 6.68 1.33
CA TRP A 19 3.28 6.56 0.23
C TRP A 19 4.26 5.41 0.47
N TYR A 20 4.60 4.73 -0.62
CA TYR A 20 5.55 3.62 -0.63
C TYR A 20 6.48 3.79 -1.83
N SER A 21 7.78 3.58 -1.60
CA SER A 21 8.81 3.61 -2.64
C SER A 21 9.40 2.22 -2.86
N ARG A 22 9.84 1.95 -4.08
CA ARG A 22 10.58 0.72 -4.39
C ARG A 22 11.91 0.75 -3.64
N VAL A 23 12.28 -0.40 -3.07
CA VAL A 23 13.57 -0.56 -2.38
C VAL A 23 14.73 -0.65 -3.38
N ASP A 24 14.47 -1.19 -4.56
CA ASP A 24 15.46 -1.41 -5.60
C ASP A 24 14.83 -1.15 -6.99
N ASP A 25 15.70 -0.93 -7.98
CA ASP A 25 15.33 -0.78 -9.40
C ASP A 25 15.05 -2.12 -10.09
N ALA A 26 15.32 -3.24 -9.40
CA ALA A 26 15.02 -4.60 -9.86
C ALA A 26 13.95 -5.30 -9.00
N VAL A 27 13.28 -6.29 -9.58
CA VAL A 27 12.40 -7.21 -8.84
C VAL A 27 13.24 -8.16 -7.98
N ASN A 28 12.71 -8.57 -6.84
CA ASN A 28 13.35 -9.57 -5.99
C ASN A 28 13.58 -10.88 -6.77
N GLU A 29 14.77 -11.46 -6.65
CA GLU A 29 15.21 -12.59 -7.48
C GLU A 29 14.37 -13.86 -7.25
N ASP A 30 14.06 -14.16 -5.99
CA ASP A 30 13.35 -15.39 -5.58
C ASP A 30 11.86 -15.32 -5.92
N THR A 31 11.22 -14.18 -5.62
CA THR A 31 9.77 -14.03 -5.73
C THR A 31 9.33 -13.43 -7.07
N ARG A 32 10.25 -12.77 -7.79
CA ARG A 32 9.97 -11.99 -9.00
C ARG A 32 8.88 -10.93 -8.79
N MET A 33 8.79 -10.38 -7.57
CA MET A 33 7.88 -9.30 -7.17
C MET A 33 8.67 -8.03 -6.83
N TRP A 34 8.04 -6.87 -6.98
CA TRP A 34 8.62 -5.62 -6.50
C TRP A 34 8.53 -5.57 -4.97
N VAL A 35 9.60 -5.10 -4.33
CA VAL A 35 9.61 -4.82 -2.91
C VAL A 35 9.47 -3.33 -2.70
N VAL A 36 8.54 -2.94 -1.84
CA VAL A 36 8.29 -1.53 -1.49
C VAL A 36 8.36 -1.34 0.02
N GLU A 37 8.82 -0.17 0.44
CA GLU A 37 8.85 0.28 1.83
C GLU A 37 8.04 1.55 1.99
N GLN A 38 7.47 1.76 3.18
CA GLN A 38 6.71 2.96 3.47
C GLN A 38 7.64 4.16 3.58
N ASP A 39 7.26 5.27 2.95
CA ASP A 39 8.06 6.50 3.01
C ASP A 39 7.87 7.20 4.35
N PHE A 40 8.96 7.71 4.94
CA PHE A 40 8.93 8.48 6.17
C PHE A 40 9.55 9.87 5.96
N MET A 41 8.89 10.90 6.48
CA MET A 41 9.43 12.25 6.60
C MET A 41 9.38 12.69 8.06
N LEU A 42 10.54 13.10 8.61
CA LEU A 42 10.67 13.53 10.00
C LEU A 42 10.11 12.51 11.02
N GLY A 43 10.32 11.22 10.76
CA GLY A 43 9.87 10.12 11.63
C GLY A 43 8.37 9.81 11.56
N LYS A 44 7.63 10.41 10.63
CA LYS A 44 6.20 10.13 10.40
C LYS A 44 5.97 9.51 9.02
N PRO A 45 5.04 8.57 8.88
CA PRO A 45 4.63 8.06 7.58
C PRO A 45 4.18 9.19 6.65
N CYS A 46 4.70 9.20 5.42
CA CYS A 46 4.21 10.10 4.40
C CYS A 46 2.81 9.66 3.98
N ALA A 47 1.85 10.57 4.09
CA ALA A 47 0.47 10.30 3.71
C ALA A 47 -0.16 11.50 3.01
N ALA A 48 -1.12 11.23 2.14
CA ALA A 48 -1.89 12.25 1.44
C ALA A 48 -3.37 11.87 1.37
N VAL A 49 -4.22 12.91 1.27
CA VAL A 49 -5.62 12.76 0.92
C VAL A 49 -5.75 12.83 -0.59
N LEU A 50 -6.29 11.76 -1.19
CA LEU A 50 -6.50 11.63 -2.62
C LEU A 50 -7.99 11.50 -2.91
N HIS A 51 -8.43 12.03 -4.05
CA HIS A 51 -9.77 11.76 -4.56
C HIS A 51 -9.87 10.29 -5.00
N LEU A 52 -11.03 9.65 -4.84
CA LEU A 52 -11.18 8.24 -5.22
C LEU A 52 -10.89 7.98 -6.70
N ASP A 53 -11.25 8.93 -7.58
CA ASP A 53 -10.99 8.83 -9.03
C ASP A 53 -9.49 8.83 -9.38
N SER A 54 -8.60 9.17 -8.43
CA SER A 54 -7.15 9.06 -8.63
C SER A 54 -6.63 7.62 -8.43
N ILE A 55 -7.45 6.69 -7.94
CA ILE A 55 -7.08 5.29 -7.75
C ILE A 55 -7.19 4.57 -9.10
N LEU A 56 -6.05 4.27 -9.70
CA LEU A 56 -6.01 3.52 -10.95
C LEU A 56 -6.38 2.05 -10.75
N ARG A 57 -5.87 1.42 -9.68
CA ARG A 57 -6.00 -0.02 -9.46
C ARG A 57 -5.70 -0.42 -8.02
N ALA A 58 -6.36 -1.47 -7.54
CA ALA A 58 -6.02 -2.12 -6.29
C ALA A 58 -4.77 -3.01 -6.43
N VAL A 59 -3.96 -3.05 -5.38
CA VAL A 59 -2.84 -3.97 -5.31
C VAL A 59 -2.78 -4.61 -3.93
N HIS A 60 -2.32 -5.85 -3.89
CA HIS A 60 -2.15 -6.58 -2.64
C HIS A 60 -0.70 -6.48 -2.18
N LEU A 61 -0.52 -5.91 -0.99
CA LEU A 61 0.76 -5.84 -0.30
C LEU A 61 0.92 -7.06 0.61
N VAL A 62 1.89 -7.91 0.30
CA VAL A 62 2.22 -9.08 1.11
C VAL A 62 3.45 -8.74 1.94
N PRO A 63 3.40 -8.84 3.28
CA PRO A 63 4.56 -8.56 4.12
C PRO A 63 5.81 -9.34 3.72
N VAL A 64 6.96 -8.67 3.69
CA VAL A 64 8.26 -9.35 3.65
C VAL A 64 8.54 -9.84 5.07
N TYR A 65 8.38 -11.14 5.28
CA TYR A 65 8.69 -11.78 6.56
C TYR A 65 10.21 -11.89 6.73
N ALA A 66 10.83 -10.93 7.42
CA ALA A 66 12.23 -11.07 7.79
C ALA A 66 12.37 -12.17 8.85
N THR A 67 13.42 -12.98 8.75
CA THR A 67 13.73 -14.07 9.68
C THR A 67 13.91 -13.60 11.12
N SER A 68 14.19 -12.30 11.31
CA SER A 68 14.42 -11.64 12.61
C SER A 68 13.21 -10.86 13.15
N THR A 69 12.12 -10.72 12.39
CA THR A 69 10.94 -9.99 12.86
C THR A 69 10.04 -10.92 13.68
N PHE A 70 10.03 -10.72 15.00
CA PHE A 70 9.07 -11.38 15.88
C PHE A 70 7.65 -10.93 15.52
N ILE A 71 6.78 -11.88 15.16
CA ILE A 71 5.37 -11.63 14.87
C ILE A 71 4.58 -11.89 16.16
N PRO A 72 3.99 -10.85 16.79
CA PRO A 72 3.14 -11.05 17.96
C PRO A 72 1.98 -12.00 17.67
N ARG A 73 1.73 -12.96 18.57
CA ARG A 73 0.66 -13.97 18.41
C ARG A 73 -0.76 -13.39 18.29
N ARG A 74 -0.95 -12.13 18.70
CA ARG A 74 -2.25 -11.42 18.67
C ARG A 74 -2.20 -10.22 17.72
N LEU A 75 -1.50 -10.35 16.61
CA LEU A 75 -1.52 -9.36 15.54
C LEU A 75 -2.93 -9.32 14.92
N SER A 76 -3.58 -8.17 14.99
CA SER A 76 -4.77 -7.92 14.15
C SER A 76 -4.30 -7.67 12.72
N PRO A 77 -5.05 -8.11 11.69
CA PRO A 77 -4.80 -7.72 10.30
C PRO A 77 -4.64 -6.20 10.13
N SER A 78 -5.35 -5.41 10.93
CA SER A 78 -5.28 -3.94 10.92
C SER A 78 -3.90 -3.38 11.26
N HIS A 79 -3.05 -4.12 11.98
CA HIS A 79 -1.71 -3.66 12.36
C HIS A 79 -0.62 -4.11 11.37
N SER A 80 -0.98 -4.85 10.32
CA SER A 80 0.01 -5.43 9.40
C SER A 80 0.80 -4.34 8.68
N LEU A 81 0.15 -3.25 8.26
CA LEU A 81 0.82 -2.16 7.55
C LEU A 81 1.76 -1.34 8.44
N ASP A 82 1.57 -1.38 9.76
CA ASP A 82 2.38 -0.63 10.72
C ASP A 82 3.58 -1.42 11.25
N ILE A 83 3.50 -2.76 11.24
CA ILE A 83 4.49 -3.64 11.88
C ILE A 83 5.55 -4.13 10.90
N PHE A 84 5.17 -4.37 9.66
CA PHE A 84 6.11 -4.76 8.62
C PHE A 84 6.69 -3.53 7.93
N LYS A 85 8.01 -3.55 7.72
CA LYS A 85 8.72 -2.42 7.10
C LYS A 85 8.67 -2.45 5.58
N ALA A 86 8.65 -3.66 5.01
CA ALA A 86 8.69 -3.90 3.57
C ALA A 86 7.58 -4.86 3.15
N PHE A 87 7.11 -4.69 1.92
CA PHE A 87 6.04 -5.47 1.32
C PHE A 87 6.37 -5.86 -0.11
N TYR A 88 6.02 -7.08 -0.48
CA TYR A 88 5.93 -7.50 -1.87
C TYR A 88 4.65 -6.95 -2.51
N VAL A 89 4.80 -6.34 -3.67
CA VAL A 89 3.68 -5.94 -4.52
C VAL A 89 3.26 -7.16 -5.34
N ASN A 90 2.14 -7.78 -4.95
CA ASN A 90 1.71 -9.01 -5.56
C ASN A 90 1.06 -8.76 -6.93
N LYS A 91 1.81 -9.04 -7.98
CA LYS A 91 1.36 -8.94 -9.38
C LYS A 91 0.32 -9.98 -9.82
N TYR A 92 0.05 -10.97 -8.98
CA TYR A 92 -0.86 -12.10 -9.27
C TYR A 92 -2.19 -12.02 -8.52
N SER A 93 -2.35 -11.06 -7.61
CA SER A 93 -3.54 -10.98 -6.75
C SER A 93 -4.81 -10.54 -7.47
N ASP A 94 -4.69 -10.01 -8.68
CA ASP A 94 -5.83 -9.47 -9.39
C ASP A 94 -5.80 -10.01 -10.83
N HIS A 95 -6.69 -10.97 -11.10
CA HIS A 95 -6.92 -11.53 -12.43
C HIS A 95 -7.62 -10.52 -13.36
N HIS A 96 -8.29 -9.51 -12.82
CA HIS A 96 -8.93 -8.41 -13.56
C HIS A 96 -8.03 -7.16 -13.69
N ALA A 97 -6.89 -7.12 -12.98
CA ALA A 97 -5.84 -6.10 -13.11
C ALA A 97 -5.07 -6.15 -14.44
N PHE A 98 -5.48 -6.87 -15.46
CA PHE A 98 -4.82 -6.79 -16.77
C PHE A 98 -5.67 -6.11 -17.83
N GLU A 99 -6.92 -5.75 -17.50
CA GLU A 99 -7.78 -5.00 -18.40
C GLU A 99 -7.67 -3.50 -18.08
N ILE A 100 -7.06 -2.75 -18.99
CA ILE A 100 -7.43 -1.36 -19.18
C ILE A 100 -8.61 -1.43 -20.14
N ILE A 101 -9.84 -1.23 -19.64
CA ILE A 101 -10.96 -0.93 -20.54
C ILE A 101 -10.60 0.40 -21.19
N ARG A 102 -10.38 0.34 -22.50
CA ARG A 102 -10.13 1.50 -23.35
C ARG A 102 -11.44 2.03 -23.92
#